data_AF-A0A8C4QCY4-F1
#
_entry.id   AF-A0A8C4QCY4-F1
#
_cell.length_a   1.000
_cell.length_b   1.000
_cell.length_c   1.000
_cell.angle_alpha   90.00
_cell.angle_beta   90.00
_cell.angle_gamma   90.00
#
_symmetry.space_group_name_H-M   'P 1'
#
loop_
_entity.id
_entity.type
_entity.pdbx_description
1 polymer ?
#
loop_
_entity_poly.entity_id
_entity_poly.type
_entity_poly.pdbx_seq_one_letter_code
_entity_poly.pdbx_strand_id
1 'polypeptide(L)'
;MTTNGPRENRHAVGLKITNIMTLEGGMKIVKYLLFVFNFLFWISGLILIIIGAVVQSKVGGSRELGHNVGSGAPILLIIVGSVIFIVAFFGCCGAVRESRCMLGTFIGLLVIILIVEIAAAIAALVYKDKVKGLVDVQLKKSLKTYPKQNKKMIDDLQQNMQCCGAAGYKDYEDLPEWLTKNDVPKSCCLDLTSNSTCNEGVIQKPLSVAEKSVYTRVKSL
;
A
#
# COMPACT_ATOMS: atom_id res chain seq x y z
N MET A 1 19.73 -49.26 51.74
CA MET A 1 18.72 -48.45 51.03
C MET A 1 19.32 -48.00 49.70
N THR A 2 18.74 -48.54 48.63
CA THR A 2 18.79 -48.19 47.20
C THR A 2 19.94 -47.34 46.63
N THR A 3 20.70 -47.99 45.75
CA THR A 3 21.64 -47.43 44.78
C THR A 3 20.94 -46.59 43.70
N ASN A 4 20.92 -45.26 43.83
CA ASN A 4 20.72 -44.33 42.72
C ASN A 4 22.12 -43.98 42.18
N GLY A 5 22.68 -44.52 41.09
CA GLY A 5 22.11 -45.07 39.88
C GLY A 5 22.61 -44.23 38.68
N PRO A 6 23.62 -44.65 37.88
CA PRO A 6 24.11 -43.97 36.66
C PRO A 6 23.07 -43.79 35.53
N ARG A 7 21.78 -44.05 35.81
CA ARG A 7 20.62 -43.80 34.95
C ARG A 7 20.14 -42.35 35.01
N GLU A 8 20.26 -41.66 36.14
CA GLU A 8 19.86 -40.24 36.27
C GLU A 8 20.74 -39.33 35.41
N ASN A 9 22.06 -39.57 35.44
CA ASN A 9 23.01 -38.87 34.58
C ASN A 9 22.83 -39.17 33.09
N ARG A 10 22.43 -40.39 32.69
CA ARG A 10 22.16 -40.71 31.28
C ARG A 10 20.90 -40.02 30.75
N HIS A 11 19.86 -39.86 31.56
CA HIS A 11 18.65 -39.13 31.18
C HIS A 11 18.92 -37.62 31.05
N ALA A 12 19.66 -37.03 31.99
CA ALA A 12 20.04 -35.61 31.94
C ALA A 12 20.95 -35.30 30.74
N VAL A 13 21.89 -36.20 30.41
CA VAL A 13 22.74 -36.10 29.22
C VAL A 13 21.93 -36.26 27.93
N GLY A 14 21.00 -37.21 27.87
CA GLY A 14 20.09 -37.40 26.73
C GLY A 14 19.19 -36.18 26.47
N LEU A 15 18.63 -35.57 27.52
CA LEU A 15 17.82 -34.36 27.42
C LEU A 15 18.66 -33.14 26.98
N LYS A 16 19.88 -32.98 27.49
CA LYS A 16 20.83 -31.94 27.02
C LYS A 16 21.19 -32.11 25.56
N ILE A 17 21.50 -33.34 25.11
CA ILE A 17 21.88 -33.61 23.72
C ILE A 17 20.71 -33.40 22.75
N THR A 18 19.50 -33.81 23.14
CA THR A 18 18.29 -33.58 22.33
C THR A 18 18.02 -32.08 22.19
N ASN A 19 18.12 -31.33 23.29
CA ASN A 19 17.97 -29.87 23.27
C ASN A 19 19.04 -29.19 22.38
N ILE A 20 20.31 -29.63 22.44
CA ILE A 20 21.39 -29.11 21.59
C ILE A 20 21.13 -29.41 20.10
N MET A 21 20.75 -30.64 19.74
CA MET A 21 20.41 -30.99 18.36
C MET A 21 19.18 -30.23 17.84
N THR A 22 18.14 -30.03 18.67
CA THR A 22 16.98 -29.22 18.29
C THR A 22 17.33 -27.73 18.12
N LEU A 23 18.27 -27.21 18.92
CA LEU A 23 18.77 -25.83 18.81
C LEU A 23 19.59 -25.64 17.52
N GLU A 24 20.47 -26.59 17.18
CA GLU A 24 21.26 -26.54 15.95
C GLU A 24 20.40 -26.66 14.69
N GLY A 25 19.39 -27.54 14.70
CA GLY A 25 18.41 -27.65 13.62
C GLY A 25 17.56 -26.38 13.48
N GLY A 26 17.07 -25.84 14.59
CA GLY A 26 16.27 -24.61 14.62
C GLY A 26 17.03 -23.40 14.08
N MET A 27 18.30 -23.22 14.46
CA MET A 27 19.12 -22.11 13.95
C MET A 27 19.35 -22.17 12.43
N LYS A 28 19.50 -23.37 11.86
CA LYS A 28 19.63 -23.54 10.39
C LYS A 28 18.32 -23.17 9.67
N ILE A 29 17.18 -23.59 10.22
CA ILE A 29 15.86 -23.23 9.68
C ILE A 29 15.67 -21.71 9.71
N VAL A 30 15.97 -21.06 10.84
CA VAL A 30 15.86 -19.60 10.97
C VAL A 30 16.73 -18.87 9.96
N LYS A 31 17.99 -19.29 9.76
CA LYS A 31 18.88 -18.71 8.76
C LYS A 31 18.32 -18.84 7.34
N TYR A 32 17.82 -20.03 6.99
CA TYR A 32 17.25 -20.28 5.67
C TYR A 32 15.98 -19.44 5.43
N LEU A 33 15.08 -19.40 6.42
CA LEU A 33 13.87 -18.57 6.36
C LEU A 33 14.20 -17.08 6.22
N LEU A 34 15.18 -16.57 6.99
CA LEU A 34 15.64 -15.20 6.88
C LEU A 34 16.19 -14.91 5.47
N PHE A 35 17.00 -15.80 4.91
CA PHE A 35 17.53 -15.62 3.57
C PHE A 35 16.41 -15.58 2.52
N VAL A 36 15.51 -16.56 2.51
CA VAL A 36 14.43 -16.65 1.52
C VAL A 36 13.49 -15.44 1.63
N PHE A 37 13.07 -15.08 2.85
CA PHE A 37 12.16 -13.95 3.05
C PHE A 37 12.79 -12.61 2.65
N ASN A 38 14.05 -12.36 3.02
CA ASN A 38 14.75 -11.17 2.58
C ASN A 38 14.96 -11.17 1.05
N PHE A 39 15.23 -12.32 0.43
CA PHE A 39 15.36 -12.39 -1.02
C PHE A 39 14.04 -12.06 -1.74
N LEU A 40 12.91 -12.54 -1.23
CA LEU A 40 11.60 -12.17 -1.76
C LEU A 40 11.34 -10.66 -1.64
N PHE A 41 11.68 -10.06 -0.50
CA PHE A 41 11.55 -8.62 -0.34
C PHE A 41 12.47 -7.81 -1.24
N TRP A 42 13.69 -8.29 -1.45
CA TRP A 42 14.63 -7.68 -2.38
C TRP A 42 14.05 -7.61 -3.80
N ILE A 43 13.47 -8.72 -4.29
CA ILE A 43 12.76 -8.75 -5.58
C ILE A 43 11.53 -7.82 -5.57
N SER A 44 10.72 -7.82 -4.50
CA SER A 44 9.55 -6.93 -4.42
C SER A 44 9.94 -5.44 -4.44
N GLY A 45 11.04 -5.08 -3.78
CA GLY A 45 11.55 -3.70 -3.75
C GLY A 45 11.95 -3.26 -5.16
N LEU A 46 12.62 -4.13 -5.91
CA LEU A 46 12.98 -3.87 -7.32
C LEU A 46 11.72 -3.69 -8.19
N ILE A 47 10.72 -4.55 -8.04
CA ILE A 47 9.45 -4.43 -8.78
C ILE A 47 8.76 -3.10 -8.47
N LEU A 48 8.68 -2.68 -7.21
CA LEU A 48 8.08 -1.41 -6.81
C LEU A 48 8.81 -0.20 -7.42
N ILE A 49 10.15 -0.23 -7.46
CA ILE A 49 10.96 0.81 -8.10
C ILE A 49 10.65 0.89 -9.60
N ILE A 50 10.61 -0.26 -10.29
CA ILE A 50 10.32 -0.32 -11.73
C ILE A 50 8.91 0.21 -12.01
N ILE A 51 7.90 -0.24 -11.28
CA ILE A 51 6.51 0.22 -11.44
C ILE A 51 6.44 1.73 -11.19
N GLY A 52 7.02 2.21 -10.10
CA GLY A 52 7.06 3.63 -9.76
C GLY A 52 7.70 4.47 -10.85
N ALA A 53 8.85 4.04 -11.39
CA ALA A 53 9.56 4.74 -12.47
C ALA A 53 8.75 4.74 -13.78
N VAL A 54 8.15 3.60 -14.16
CA VAL A 54 7.29 3.50 -15.35
C VAL A 54 6.08 4.43 -15.23
N VAL A 55 5.40 4.44 -14.09
CA VAL A 55 4.25 5.33 -13.86
C VAL A 55 4.70 6.80 -13.86
N GLN A 56 5.81 7.12 -13.19
CA GLN A 56 6.34 8.49 -13.13
C GLN A 56 6.70 9.03 -14.53
N SER A 57 7.27 8.20 -15.40
CA SER A 57 7.62 8.62 -16.78
C SER A 57 6.38 8.95 -17.63
N LYS A 58 5.28 8.21 -17.44
CA LYS A 58 4.00 8.48 -18.13
C LYS A 58 3.33 9.76 -17.62
N VAL A 59 3.47 10.06 -16.32
CA VAL A 59 2.93 11.29 -15.72
C VAL A 59 3.79 12.50 -16.08
N GLY A 60 5.12 12.37 -16.09
CA GLY A 60 6.08 13.45 -16.38
C GLY A 60 6.16 13.88 -17.85
N GLY A 61 5.64 13.09 -18.79
CA GLY A 61 5.52 13.48 -20.20
C GLY A 61 4.52 14.62 -20.46
N SER A 62 3.65 14.93 -19.48
CA SER A 62 2.71 16.05 -19.53
C SER A 62 3.40 17.34 -19.05
N ARG A 63 4.31 17.87 -19.88
CA ARG A 63 5.13 19.07 -19.60
C ARG A 63 4.31 20.36 -19.69
N GLU A 64 3.25 20.52 -18.92
CA GLU A 64 2.55 21.81 -18.71
C GLU A 64 1.56 21.60 -17.55
N LEU A 65 2.02 21.63 -16.29
CA LEU A 65 1.22 22.16 -15.18
C LEU A 65 2.10 22.27 -13.93
N GLY A 66 2.41 23.51 -13.60
CA GLY A 66 3.21 23.88 -12.44
C GLY A 66 2.72 23.26 -11.13
N HIS A 67 3.72 23.08 -10.26
CA HIS A 67 3.61 22.87 -8.83
C HIS A 67 2.58 21.84 -8.34
N ASN A 68 3.17 20.73 -7.87
CA ASN A 68 2.76 19.94 -6.73
C ASN A 68 1.63 18.91 -6.99
N VAL A 69 1.91 17.68 -6.55
CA VAL A 69 0.94 16.63 -6.21
C VAL A 69 0.46 15.68 -7.34
N GLY A 70 0.82 15.88 -8.61
CA GLY A 70 0.60 14.86 -9.67
C GLY A 70 1.55 13.65 -9.60
N SER A 71 2.71 13.82 -8.97
CA SER A 71 3.81 12.83 -8.95
C SER A 71 4.07 12.24 -7.56
N GLY A 72 3.27 12.57 -6.54
CA GLY A 72 3.54 12.12 -5.18
C GLY A 72 3.53 10.59 -5.03
N ALA A 73 2.46 9.93 -5.50
CA ALA A 73 2.32 8.49 -5.32
C ALA A 73 3.39 7.64 -6.04
N PRO A 74 3.72 7.88 -7.32
CA PRO A 74 4.79 7.14 -7.99
C PRO A 74 6.17 7.39 -7.36
N ILE A 75 6.46 8.63 -6.94
CA ILE A 75 7.71 8.96 -6.24
C ILE A 75 7.78 8.22 -4.89
N LEU A 76 6.69 8.19 -4.12
CA LEU A 76 6.63 7.45 -2.86
C LEU A 76 6.86 5.94 -3.07
N LEU A 77 6.32 5.34 -4.14
CA LEU A 77 6.59 3.94 -4.49
C LEU A 77 8.08 3.69 -4.74
N ILE A 78 8.77 4.61 -5.44
CA ILE A 78 10.22 4.51 -5.68
C ILE A 78 10.99 4.59 -4.36
N ILE A 79 10.65 5.55 -3.49
CA ILE A 79 11.32 5.73 -2.20
C ILE A 79 11.14 4.49 -1.31
N VAL A 80 9.90 4.04 -1.13
CA VAL A 80 9.58 2.85 -0.31
C VAL A 80 10.24 1.61 -0.89
N GLY A 81 10.16 1.39 -2.20
CA GLY A 81 10.81 0.28 -2.88
C GLY A 81 12.33 0.29 -2.70
N SER A 82 12.97 1.47 -2.73
CA SER A 82 14.41 1.63 -2.50
C SER A 82 14.81 1.28 -1.07
N VAL A 83 14.03 1.71 -0.07
CA VAL A 83 14.27 1.35 1.33
C VAL A 83 14.15 -0.16 1.52
N ILE A 84 13.09 -0.79 0.99
CA ILE A 84 12.88 -2.24 1.05
C ILE A 84 14.06 -2.98 0.41
N PHE A 85 14.48 -2.56 -0.79
CA PHE A 85 15.60 -3.16 -1.51
C PHE A 85 16.91 -3.10 -0.71
N ILE A 86 17.23 -1.95 -0.13
CA ILE A 86 18.46 -1.75 0.66
C ILE A 86 18.42 -2.61 1.94
N VAL A 87 17.34 -2.57 2.70
CA VAL A 87 17.17 -3.34 3.94
C VAL A 87 17.26 -4.84 3.66
N ALA A 88 16.58 -5.30 2.62
CA ALA A 88 16.59 -6.70 2.20
C ALA A 88 17.96 -7.17 1.71
N PHE A 89 18.73 -6.30 1.03
CA PHE A 89 20.10 -6.59 0.64
C PHE A 89 21.01 -6.82 1.85
N PHE A 90 20.93 -5.97 2.87
CA PHE A 90 21.66 -6.17 4.13
C PHE A 90 21.20 -7.44 4.86
N GLY A 91 19.90 -7.75 4.83
CA GLY A 91 19.36 -9.00 5.39
C GLY A 91 19.92 -10.25 4.70
N CYS A 92 19.93 -10.27 3.35
CA CYS A 92 20.50 -11.37 2.57
C CYS A 92 22.01 -11.52 2.79
N CYS A 93 22.76 -10.42 2.72
CA CYS A 93 24.21 -10.42 2.91
C CYS A 93 24.60 -10.78 4.34
N GLY A 94 23.84 -10.32 5.34
CA GLY A 94 24.03 -10.67 6.75
C GLY A 94 23.78 -12.15 7.02
N ALA A 95 22.76 -12.74 6.39
CA ALA A 95 22.46 -14.17 6.49
C ALA A 95 23.55 -15.04 5.83
N VAL A 96 24.05 -14.65 4.65
CA VAL A 96 25.07 -15.42 3.91
C VAL A 96 26.47 -15.29 4.52
N ARG A 97 26.88 -14.07 4.94
CA ARG A 97 28.23 -13.84 5.46
C ARG A 97 28.40 -14.18 6.95
N GLU A 98 27.33 -14.63 7.62
CA GLU A 98 27.28 -14.86 9.09
C GLU A 98 27.90 -13.71 9.92
N SER A 99 27.88 -12.50 9.37
CA SER A 99 28.56 -11.35 9.98
C SER A 99 27.64 -10.72 11.00
N ARG A 100 28.07 -10.77 12.27
CA ARG A 100 27.35 -10.14 13.39
C ARG A 100 27.13 -8.64 13.17
N CYS A 101 28.06 -7.97 12.48
CA CYS A 101 27.93 -6.55 12.16
C CYS A 101 26.80 -6.30 11.15
N MET A 102 26.74 -7.05 10.04
CA MET A 102 25.68 -6.90 9.03
C MET A 102 24.29 -7.30 9.54
N LEU A 103 24.21 -8.33 10.39
CA LEU A 103 22.97 -8.69 11.05
C LEU A 103 22.54 -7.61 12.06
N GLY A 104 23.51 -7.03 12.79
CA GLY A 104 23.28 -5.91 13.69
C GLY A 104 22.76 -4.67 12.96
N THR A 105 23.34 -4.32 11.79
CA THR A 105 22.84 -3.21 10.97
C THR A 105 21.44 -3.48 10.44
N PHE A 106 21.14 -4.72 10.02
CA PHE A 106 19.79 -5.10 9.60
C PHE A 106 18.77 -4.88 10.72
N ILE A 107 19.05 -5.37 11.93
CA ILE A 107 18.18 -5.17 13.09
C ILE A 107 18.06 -3.68 13.43
N GLY A 108 19.16 -2.92 13.41
CA GLY A 108 19.14 -1.47 13.66
C GLY A 108 18.27 -0.71 12.65
N LEU A 109 18.36 -1.05 11.36
CA LEU A 109 17.50 -0.47 10.32
C LEU A 109 16.02 -0.80 10.55
N LEU A 110 15.69 -2.03 10.95
CA LEU A 110 14.31 -2.41 11.27
C LEU A 110 13.76 -1.63 12.47
N VAL A 111 14.57 -1.41 13.51
CA VAL A 111 14.17 -0.60 14.67
C VAL A 111 13.92 0.85 14.28
N ILE A 112 14.78 1.44 13.42
CA ILE A 112 14.59 2.79 12.92
C ILE A 112 13.29 2.89 12.10
N ILE A 113 13.04 1.92 11.22
CA ILE A 113 11.80 1.85 10.42
C ILE A 113 10.59 1.78 11.34
N LEU A 114 10.62 0.94 12.38
CA LEU A 114 9.53 0.83 13.34
C LEU A 114 9.22 2.16 14.04
N ILE A 115 10.25 2.91 14.43
CA ILE A 115 10.08 4.24 15.04
C ILE A 115 9.44 5.21 14.04
N VAL A 116 9.89 5.19 12.78
CA VAL A 116 9.33 6.02 11.70
C VAL A 116 7.88 5.65 11.40
N GLU A 117 7.54 4.35 11.38
CA GLU A 117 6.16 3.88 11.17
C GLU A 117 5.23 4.33 12.28
N ILE A 118 5.65 4.23 13.55
CA ILE A 118 4.87 4.72 14.69
C ILE A 118 4.66 6.23 14.58
N ALA A 119 5.70 6.99 14.26
CA ALA A 119 5.61 8.44 14.08
C ALA A 119 4.68 8.80 12.90
N ALA A 120 4.77 8.08 11.77
CA ALA A 120 3.93 8.25 10.61
C ALA A 120 2.46 7.91 10.91
N ALA A 121 2.19 6.85 11.67
CA ALA A 121 0.84 6.47 12.09
C ALA A 121 0.20 7.56 12.97
N ILE A 122 0.95 8.08 13.96
CA ILE A 122 0.49 9.18 14.81
C ILE A 122 0.23 10.43 13.95
N ALA A 123 1.17 10.78 13.06
CA ALA A 123 1.01 11.93 12.16
C ALA A 123 -0.21 11.77 11.24
N ALA A 124 -0.45 10.58 10.70
CA ALA A 124 -1.61 10.30 9.85
C ALA A 124 -2.93 10.51 10.59
N LEU A 125 -3.01 10.12 11.86
CA LEU A 125 -4.20 10.34 12.70
C LEU A 125 -4.40 11.83 13.03
N VAL A 126 -3.32 12.53 13.38
CA VAL A 126 -3.35 13.96 13.74
C VAL A 126 -3.68 14.84 12.54
N TYR A 127 -3.13 14.53 11.36
CA TYR A 127 -3.29 15.34 10.15
C TYR A 127 -4.31 14.79 9.14
N LYS A 128 -5.13 13.80 9.54
CA LYS A 128 -6.09 13.12 8.66
C LYS A 128 -6.94 14.08 7.84
N ASP A 129 -7.45 15.15 8.46
CA ASP A 129 -8.38 16.08 7.80
C ASP A 129 -7.65 17.00 6.82
N LYS A 130 -6.39 17.36 7.13
CA LYS A 130 -5.54 18.11 6.19
C LYS A 130 -5.16 17.26 4.99
N VAL A 131 -4.81 15.99 5.21
CA VAL A 131 -4.48 15.05 4.13
C VAL A 131 -5.70 14.82 3.23
N LYS A 132 -6.89 14.63 3.81
CA LYS A 132 -8.15 14.55 3.05
C LYS A 132 -8.36 15.78 2.17
N GLY A 133 -8.24 16.99 2.72
CA GLY A 133 -8.38 18.22 1.94
C GLY A 133 -7.38 18.33 0.79
N LEU A 134 -6.13 17.91 0.98
CA LEU A 134 -5.12 17.89 -0.09
C LEU A 134 -5.45 16.88 -1.19
N VAL A 135 -5.92 15.69 -0.81
CA VAL A 135 -6.35 14.65 -1.75
C VAL A 135 -7.57 15.13 -2.55
N ASP A 136 -8.55 15.75 -1.89
CA ASP A 136 -9.75 16.28 -2.53
C ASP A 136 -9.41 17.34 -3.59
N VAL A 137 -8.55 18.31 -3.24
CA VAL A 137 -8.09 19.34 -4.19
C VAL A 137 -7.41 18.72 -5.41
N GLN A 138 -6.55 17.73 -5.19
CA GLN A 138 -5.83 17.07 -6.27
C GLN A 138 -6.74 16.24 -7.17
N LEU A 139 -7.70 15.53 -6.57
CA LEU A 139 -8.66 14.72 -7.30
C LEU A 139 -9.62 15.62 -8.09
N LYS A 140 -10.11 16.73 -7.51
CA LYS A 140 -10.89 17.75 -8.24
C LYS A 140 -10.13 18.32 -9.44
N LYS A 141 -8.82 18.59 -9.30
CA LYS A 141 -7.97 19.03 -10.42
C LYS A 141 -7.92 17.97 -11.53
N SER A 142 -7.85 16.69 -11.17
CA SER A 142 -7.84 15.56 -12.11
C SER A 142 -9.19 15.35 -12.79
N LEU A 143 -10.31 15.63 -12.10
CA LEU A 143 -11.65 15.55 -12.66
C LEU A 143 -11.91 16.62 -13.73
N LYS A 144 -11.26 17.80 -13.67
CA LYS A 144 -11.43 18.85 -14.68
C LYS A 144 -10.97 18.45 -16.09
N THR A 145 -10.01 17.54 -16.20
CA THR A 145 -9.54 17.04 -17.50
C THR A 145 -10.18 15.71 -17.89
N TYR A 146 -11.01 15.13 -17.03
CA TYR A 146 -11.78 13.92 -17.29
C TYR A 146 -13.06 14.22 -18.11
N PRO A 147 -13.45 13.38 -19.10
CA PRO A 147 -12.88 12.09 -19.48
C PRO A 147 -11.80 12.16 -20.56
N LYS A 148 -11.38 13.36 -21.00
CA LYS A 148 -10.39 13.53 -22.07
C LYS A 148 -9.01 12.99 -21.67
N GLN A 149 -8.64 13.16 -20.41
CA GLN A 149 -7.41 12.66 -19.81
C GLN A 149 -7.75 11.82 -18.57
N ASN A 150 -6.88 10.86 -18.25
CA ASN A 150 -6.97 10.04 -17.03
C ASN A 150 -8.27 9.22 -16.89
N LYS A 151 -9.03 9.00 -17.97
CA LYS A 151 -10.29 8.26 -17.95
C LYS A 151 -10.17 6.92 -17.23
N LYS A 152 -9.30 6.05 -17.74
CA LYS A 152 -9.09 4.71 -17.18
C LYS A 152 -8.71 4.76 -15.70
N MET A 153 -7.80 5.67 -15.33
CA MET A 153 -7.36 5.83 -13.94
C MET A 153 -8.51 6.25 -13.01
N ILE A 154 -9.35 7.20 -13.44
CA ILE A 154 -10.48 7.68 -12.63
C ILE A 154 -11.59 6.64 -12.60
N ASP A 155 -11.89 5.98 -13.72
CA ASP A 155 -12.88 4.90 -13.79
C ASP A 155 -12.47 3.73 -12.87
N ASP A 156 -11.20 3.31 -12.94
CA ASP A 156 -10.63 2.26 -12.08
C ASP A 156 -10.62 2.68 -10.61
N LEU A 157 -10.26 3.94 -10.30
CA LEU A 157 -10.27 4.46 -8.93
C LEU A 157 -11.69 4.41 -8.34
N GLN A 158 -12.70 4.86 -9.09
CA GLN A 158 -14.09 4.90 -8.64
C GLN A 158 -14.68 3.52 -8.41
N GLN A 159 -14.38 2.56 -9.28
CA GLN A 159 -14.85 1.19 -9.14
C GLN A 159 -14.10 0.45 -8.02
N ASN A 160 -12.77 0.55 -7.97
CA ASN A 160 -11.97 -0.16 -6.97
C ASN A 160 -12.17 0.37 -5.56
N MET A 161 -12.37 1.69 -5.43
CA MET A 161 -12.60 2.35 -4.13
C MET A 161 -14.08 2.54 -3.81
N GLN A 162 -14.98 2.13 -4.71
CA GLN A 162 -16.44 2.26 -4.56
C GLN A 162 -16.85 3.69 -4.20
N CYS A 163 -16.33 4.66 -4.95
CA CYS A 163 -16.55 6.09 -4.75
C CYS A 163 -16.97 6.81 -6.04
N CYS A 164 -17.45 8.03 -5.93
CA CYS A 164 -17.77 8.88 -7.08
C CYS A 164 -17.37 10.33 -6.80
N GLY A 165 -16.69 10.96 -7.76
CA GLY A 165 -16.12 12.29 -7.59
C GLY A 165 -14.94 12.31 -6.60
N ALA A 166 -14.57 13.51 -6.15
CA ALA A 166 -13.49 13.71 -5.18
C ALA A 166 -14.03 13.72 -3.75
N ALA A 167 -14.91 14.67 -3.45
CA ALA A 167 -15.70 14.75 -2.23
C ALA A 167 -17.05 14.02 -2.37
N GLY A 168 -17.59 13.91 -3.59
CA GLY A 168 -18.82 13.16 -3.86
C GLY A 168 -19.32 13.29 -5.29
N TYR A 169 -20.40 12.58 -5.61
CA TYR A 169 -20.97 12.49 -6.96
C TYR A 169 -21.40 13.85 -7.54
N LYS A 170 -21.65 14.85 -6.69
CA LYS A 170 -21.98 16.22 -7.12
C LYS A 170 -20.79 17.02 -7.63
N ASP A 171 -19.55 16.55 -7.47
CA ASP A 171 -18.39 17.22 -8.06
C ASP A 171 -18.44 17.28 -9.60
N TYR A 172 -19.30 16.47 -10.21
CA TYR A 172 -19.58 16.52 -11.66
C TYR A 172 -20.55 17.63 -12.06
N GLU A 173 -21.30 18.23 -11.13
CA GLU A 173 -22.26 19.31 -11.42
C GLU A 173 -21.55 20.54 -12.00
N ASP A 174 -20.36 20.86 -11.49
CA ASP A 174 -19.59 22.03 -11.90
C ASP A 174 -18.72 21.79 -13.16
N LEU A 175 -18.80 20.60 -13.77
CA LEU A 175 -17.93 20.21 -14.89
C LEU A 175 -18.66 20.36 -16.24
N PRO A 176 -18.08 21.09 -17.22
CA PRO A 176 -18.75 21.39 -18.49
C PRO A 176 -19.24 20.15 -19.25
N GLU A 177 -18.47 19.06 -19.19
CA GLU A 177 -18.79 17.81 -19.87
C GLU A 177 -20.04 17.09 -19.31
N TRP A 178 -20.45 17.42 -18.08
CA TRP A 178 -21.51 16.71 -17.33
C TRP A 178 -22.74 17.58 -17.04
N LEU A 179 -22.57 18.91 -17.07
CA LEU A 179 -23.59 19.93 -16.81
C LEU A 179 -24.89 19.73 -17.64
N THR A 180 -24.76 19.36 -18.91
CA THR A 180 -25.91 19.28 -19.83
C THR A 180 -26.86 18.12 -19.56
N LYS A 181 -26.37 17.03 -18.93
CA LYS A 181 -27.16 15.83 -18.65
C LYS A 181 -27.52 15.68 -17.17
N ASN A 182 -26.81 16.37 -16.28
CA ASN A 182 -26.89 16.14 -14.83
C ASN A 182 -26.54 14.69 -14.46
N ASP A 183 -25.63 14.11 -15.24
CA ASP A 183 -25.17 12.73 -15.12
C ASP A 183 -23.84 12.66 -14.39
N VAL A 184 -23.52 11.46 -13.92
CA VAL A 184 -22.16 11.09 -13.51
C VAL A 184 -21.57 10.04 -14.44
N PRO A 185 -20.28 9.71 -14.34
CA PRO A 185 -19.71 8.60 -15.08
C PRO A 185 -20.34 7.26 -14.74
N LYS A 186 -20.34 6.33 -15.70
CA LYS A 186 -20.81 4.95 -15.44
C LYS A 186 -19.98 4.22 -14.39
N SER A 187 -18.70 4.57 -14.25
CA SER A 187 -17.82 4.09 -13.18
C SER A 187 -18.27 4.50 -11.77
N CYS A 188 -19.25 5.41 -11.63
CA CYS A 188 -19.86 5.72 -10.35
C CYS A 188 -21.03 4.80 -9.99
N CYS A 189 -21.51 3.95 -10.90
CA CYS A 189 -22.65 3.10 -10.64
C CYS A 189 -22.30 1.93 -9.72
N LEU A 190 -23.25 1.59 -8.83
CA LEU A 190 -23.10 0.47 -7.89
C LEU A 190 -22.98 -0.88 -8.61
N ASP A 191 -23.65 -1.02 -9.75
CA ASP A 191 -23.68 -2.23 -10.55
C ASP A 191 -23.62 -1.87 -12.04
N LEU A 192 -22.51 -2.24 -12.69
CA LEU A 192 -22.27 -2.05 -14.12
C LEU A 192 -23.06 -3.03 -15.00
N THR A 193 -23.66 -4.07 -14.43
CA THR A 193 -24.48 -5.06 -15.14
C THR A 193 -25.95 -4.65 -15.26
N SER A 194 -26.39 -3.68 -14.44
CA SER A 194 -27.74 -3.13 -14.53
C SER A 194 -27.87 -2.16 -15.72
N ASN A 195 -28.93 -2.33 -16.49
CA ASN A 195 -29.20 -1.71 -17.79
C ASN A 195 -29.01 -0.17 -17.81
N SER A 196 -27.87 0.29 -18.34
CA SER A 196 -27.46 1.62 -18.88
C SER A 196 -27.88 2.96 -18.25
N THR A 197 -28.77 3.07 -17.26
CA THR A 197 -29.36 4.37 -16.82
C THR A 197 -29.09 4.73 -15.35
N CYS A 198 -28.25 3.98 -14.64
CA CYS A 198 -27.90 4.23 -13.23
C CYS A 198 -27.38 5.65 -12.94
N ASN A 199 -26.68 6.23 -13.91
CA ASN A 199 -26.06 7.54 -13.83
C ASN A 199 -26.93 8.69 -14.35
N GLU A 200 -28.06 8.40 -15.02
CA GLU A 200 -28.87 9.39 -15.72
C GLU A 200 -29.61 10.33 -14.74
N GLY A 201 -29.40 11.64 -14.92
CA GLY A 201 -29.99 12.73 -14.15
C GLY A 201 -29.74 12.64 -12.64
N VAL A 202 -28.76 11.86 -12.20
CA VAL A 202 -28.61 11.49 -10.79
C VAL A 202 -28.24 12.67 -9.90
N ILE A 203 -27.62 13.71 -10.46
CA ILE A 203 -27.24 14.92 -9.72
C ILE A 203 -28.47 15.65 -9.16
N GLN A 204 -29.60 15.62 -9.89
CA GLN A 204 -30.85 16.25 -9.49
C GLN A 204 -31.76 15.36 -8.64
N LYS A 205 -31.48 14.05 -8.56
CA LYS A 205 -32.27 13.12 -7.77
C LYS A 205 -32.04 13.35 -6.26
N PRO A 206 -33.05 13.11 -5.40
CA PRO A 206 -32.84 13.16 -3.97
C PRO A 206 -31.82 12.12 -3.53
N LEU A 207 -31.07 12.42 -2.45
CA LEU A 207 -29.97 11.57 -1.96
C LEU A 207 -30.42 10.11 -1.70
N SER A 208 -31.64 9.92 -1.19
CA SER A 208 -32.23 8.60 -0.92
C SER A 208 -32.46 7.73 -2.16
N VAL A 209 -32.49 8.33 -3.35
CA VAL A 209 -32.60 7.66 -4.64
C VAL A 209 -31.22 7.50 -5.27
N ALA A 210 -30.37 8.53 -5.21
CA ALA A 210 -29.00 8.48 -5.72
C ALA A 210 -28.16 7.39 -5.01
N GLU A 211 -28.31 7.25 -3.69
CA GLU A 211 -27.62 6.23 -2.86
C GLU A 211 -27.95 4.78 -3.28
N LYS A 212 -29.04 4.56 -4.04
CA LYS A 212 -29.44 3.24 -4.52
C LYS A 212 -28.90 2.90 -5.91
N SER A 213 -28.33 3.87 -6.63
CA SER A 213 -27.86 3.68 -8.01
C SER A 213 -26.38 4.01 -8.22
N VAL A 214 -25.83 4.95 -7.45
CA VAL A 214 -24.43 5.39 -7.56
C VAL A 214 -23.75 5.48 -6.21
N TYR A 215 -22.42 5.42 -6.20
CA TYR A 215 -21.62 5.73 -5.01
C TYR A 215 -21.79 7.21 -4.66
N THR A 216 -22.40 7.53 -3.52
CA THR A 216 -22.65 8.93 -3.12
C THR A 216 -21.66 9.45 -2.09
N ARG A 217 -20.95 8.55 -1.39
CA ARG A 217 -19.96 8.90 -0.38
C ARG A 217 -18.67 8.11 -0.60
N VAL A 218 -17.54 8.78 -0.36
CA VAL A 218 -16.29 8.09 -0.07
C VAL A 218 -16.50 7.34 1.26
N LYS A 219 -16.36 6.01 1.26
CA LYS A 219 -16.50 5.20 2.47
C LYS A 219 -15.52 5.75 3.53
N SER A 220 -16.05 6.35 4.59
CA SER A 220 -15.22 6.81 5.70
C SER A 220 -14.63 5.57 6.37
N LEU A 221 -13.33 5.36 6.18
CA LEU A 221 -12.51 4.46 7.01
C LEU A 221 -12.55 4.90 8.47
#